data_AF-A0A7K6AGQ5-F1
#
_entry.id   AF-A0A7K6AGQ5-F1
#
_cell.length_a   1.000
_cell.length_b   1.000
_cell.length_c   1.000
_cell.angle_alpha   90.00
_cell.angle_beta   90.00
_cell.angle_gamma   90.00
#
_symmetry.space_group_name_H-M   'P 1'
#
loop_
_entity.id
_entity.type
_entity.pdbx_description
1 polymer ?
#
loop_
_entity_poly.entity_id
_entity_poly.type
_entity_poly.pdbx_seq_one_letter_code
_entity_poly.pdbx_strand_id
1 'polypeptide(L)'
;VPPGKPLAHVPSSATIGSRAVLRCSEGQGSPPPTFRWYKDGSVLPPDPKSSPTFRNSSYSLDPRTGELIFEPVGGWDTGDYHCEASNNVGSPQKSDVFRMEA
;
A
#
# COMPACT_ATOMS: atom_id res chain seq x y z
N VAL A 1 -3.52 -14.27 -17.61
CA VAL A 1 -2.38 -13.36 -17.83
C VAL A 1 -1.81 -12.98 -16.47
N PRO A 2 -0.50 -13.20 -16.24
CA PRO A 2 0.12 -12.77 -14.98
C PRO A 2 0.04 -11.25 -14.83
N PRO A 3 0.05 -10.71 -13.60
CA PRO A 3 0.03 -9.26 -13.39
C PRO A 3 1.30 -8.63 -13.97
N GLY A 4 1.18 -7.45 -14.54
CA GLY A 4 2.33 -6.60 -14.85
C GLY A 4 2.88 -5.89 -13.62
N LYS A 5 3.94 -5.11 -13.80
CA LYS A 5 4.47 -4.24 -12.73
C LYS A 5 3.39 -3.22 -12.33
N PRO A 6 2.92 -3.21 -11.07
CA PRO A 6 1.92 -2.24 -10.64
C PRO A 6 2.50 -0.83 -10.53
N LEU A 7 1.67 0.17 -10.79
CA LEU A 7 1.98 1.58 -10.59
C LEU A 7 1.44 2.04 -9.23
N ALA A 8 2.37 2.39 -8.33
CA ALA A 8 2.04 2.98 -7.04
C ALA A 8 2.09 4.51 -7.13
N HIS A 9 1.10 5.15 -6.50
CA HIS A 9 1.01 6.58 -6.31
C HIS A 9 1.07 6.85 -4.80
N VAL A 10 2.22 7.36 -4.36
CA VAL A 10 2.48 7.71 -2.96
C VAL A 10 2.90 9.18 -2.93
N PRO A 11 2.25 10.03 -2.12
CA PRO A 11 2.67 11.43 -1.98
C PRO A 11 4.04 11.47 -1.30
N SER A 12 4.93 12.36 -1.77
CA SER A 12 6.25 12.56 -1.13
C SER A 12 6.12 13.13 0.29
N SER A 13 5.03 13.84 0.56
CA SER A 13 4.72 14.42 1.86
C SER A 13 3.23 14.34 2.15
N ALA A 14 2.87 14.00 3.39
CA ALA A 14 1.52 14.06 3.93
C ALA A 14 1.54 14.93 5.20
N THR A 15 0.45 15.60 5.53
CA THR A 15 0.40 16.44 6.74
C THR A 15 -0.13 15.63 7.91
N ILE A 16 0.60 15.56 9.03
CA ILE A 16 0.08 14.97 10.28
C ILE A 16 -1.29 15.55 10.64
N GLY A 17 -2.22 14.68 11.04
CA GLY A 17 -3.59 15.05 11.38
C GLY A 17 -4.53 15.17 10.16
N SER A 18 -4.02 15.10 8.93
CA SER A 18 -4.81 15.15 7.70
C SER A 18 -5.09 13.75 7.13
N ARG A 19 -5.92 13.70 6.09
CA ARG A 19 -6.21 12.48 5.32
C ARG A 19 -5.21 12.34 4.17
N ALA A 20 -4.57 11.18 4.03
CA ALA A 20 -3.73 10.84 2.88
C ALA A 20 -4.21 9.54 2.22
N VAL A 21 -4.08 9.46 0.90
CA VAL A 21 -4.49 8.29 0.10
C VAL A 21 -3.34 7.87 -0.79
N LEU A 22 -2.91 6.62 -0.61
CA LEU A 22 -1.97 5.94 -1.48
C LEU A 22 -2.75 5.00 -2.39
N ARG A 23 -2.34 4.89 -3.65
CA ARG A 23 -3.04 4.06 -4.65
C ARG A 23 -2.06 3.14 -5.36
N CYS A 24 -2.50 1.91 -5.61
CA CYS A 24 -1.75 0.95 -6.40
C CYS A 24 -2.66 0.40 -7.50
N SER A 25 -2.19 0.38 -8.74
CA SER A 25 -3.00 -0.06 -9.88
C SER A 25 -2.20 -0.93 -10.85
N GLU A 26 -2.88 -1.90 -11.44
CA GLU A 26 -2.35 -2.81 -12.45
C GLU A 26 -3.48 -3.13 -13.44
N GLY A 27 -3.19 -3.12 -14.74
CA GLY A 27 -4.21 -3.15 -15.80
C GLY A 27 -4.11 -4.32 -16.80
N GLN A 28 -3.13 -5.20 -16.67
CA GLN A 28 -2.88 -6.30 -17.62
C GLN A 28 -3.19 -7.68 -17.03
N GLY A 29 -3.21 -7.81 -15.70
CA GLY A 29 -3.47 -9.04 -14.97
C GLY A 29 -4.89 -9.54 -15.19
N SER A 30 -5.00 -10.82 -15.55
CA SER A 30 -6.29 -11.51 -15.71
C SER A 30 -6.19 -12.93 -15.16
N PRO A 31 -6.95 -13.31 -14.11
CA PRO A 31 -7.96 -12.52 -13.39
C PRO A 31 -7.44 -11.24 -12.72
N PRO A 32 -8.32 -10.27 -12.40
CA PRO A 32 -7.93 -9.02 -11.75
C PRO A 32 -7.10 -9.30 -10.49
N PRO A 33 -5.92 -8.66 -10.35
CA PRO A 33 -5.07 -8.89 -9.20
C PRO A 33 -5.65 -8.28 -7.93
N THR A 34 -5.14 -8.79 -6.81
CA THR A 34 -5.27 -8.16 -5.50
C THR A 34 -3.95 -7.49 -5.13
N PHE A 35 -4.04 -6.49 -4.28
CA PHE A 35 -2.93 -5.63 -3.91
C PHE A 35 -2.56 -5.79 -2.43
N ARG A 36 -1.27 -5.80 -2.17
CA ARG A 36 -0.69 -5.74 -0.83
C ARG A 36 0.23 -4.55 -0.73
N TRP A 37 0.16 -3.84 0.39
CA TRP A 37 1.07 -2.74 0.67
C TRP A 37 2.17 -3.17 1.63
N TYR A 38 3.32 -2.55 1.45
CA TYR A 38 4.50 -2.74 2.28
C TYR A 38 5.00 -1.37 2.73
N LYS A 39 5.41 -1.28 4.00
CA LYS A 39 6.07 -0.12 4.60
C LYS A 39 7.40 -0.58 5.19
N ASP A 40 8.50 0.04 4.78
CA ASP A 40 9.86 -0.25 5.25
C ASP A 40 10.20 -1.76 5.11
N GLY A 41 9.76 -2.37 4.01
CA GLY A 41 9.93 -3.80 3.71
C GLY A 41 8.96 -4.75 4.44
N SER A 42 8.18 -4.26 5.40
CA SER A 42 7.19 -5.06 6.14
C SER A 42 5.82 -4.96 5.50
N VAL A 43 5.12 -6.10 5.39
CA VAL A 43 3.74 -6.12 4.87
C VAL A 43 2.80 -5.41 5.84
N LEU A 44 1.96 -4.53 5.30
CA LEU A 44 0.89 -3.90 6.08
C LEU A 44 -0.25 -4.92 6.24
N PRO A 45 -0.62 -5.31 7.48
CA PRO A 45 -1.79 -6.13 7.70
C PRO A 45 -3.08 -5.39 7.27
N PRO A 46 -4.17 -6.12 6.96
CA PRO A 46 -5.46 -5.48 6.68
C PRO A 46 -5.98 -4.62 7.83
N ASP A 47 -5.68 -5.01 9.08
CA ASP A 47 -6.00 -4.24 10.28
C ASP A 47 -4.69 -3.83 11.01
N PRO A 48 -4.36 -2.52 11.11
CA PRO A 48 -3.16 -2.07 11.80
C PRO A 48 -3.11 -2.52 13.26
N LYS A 49 -4.26 -2.65 13.94
CA LYS A 49 -4.33 -3.03 15.36
C LYS A 49 -3.91 -4.47 15.63
N SER A 50 -3.91 -5.31 14.59
CA SER A 50 -3.45 -6.71 14.68
C SER A 50 -1.93 -6.86 14.74
N SER A 51 -1.17 -5.80 14.41
CA SER A 51 0.30 -5.84 14.40
C SER A 51 0.90 -4.89 15.43
N PRO A 52 1.81 -5.36 16.32
CA PRO A 52 2.53 -4.49 17.26
C PRO A 52 3.29 -3.35 16.57
N THR A 53 3.75 -3.56 15.33
CA THR A 53 4.50 -2.59 14.54
C THR A 53 3.62 -1.46 14.02
N PHE A 54 2.37 -1.76 13.68
CA PHE A 54 1.47 -0.81 12.99
C PHE A 54 0.29 -0.35 13.84
N ARG A 55 0.14 -0.84 15.08
CA ARG A 55 -0.99 -0.55 15.99
C ARG A 55 -1.29 0.94 16.23
N ASN A 56 -0.32 1.82 16.01
CA ASN A 56 -0.47 3.26 16.18
C ASN A 56 -0.99 3.96 14.91
N SER A 57 -0.88 3.31 13.75
CA SER A 57 -1.36 3.85 12.50
C SER A 57 -2.87 3.74 12.39
N SER A 58 -3.49 4.73 11.75
CA SER A 58 -4.94 4.80 11.53
C SER A 58 -5.33 4.49 10.08
N TYR A 59 -4.53 3.65 9.40
CA TYR A 59 -4.82 3.31 8.02
C TYR A 59 -5.95 2.30 7.84
N SER A 60 -6.58 2.36 6.68
CA SER A 60 -7.48 1.32 6.14
C SER A 60 -6.97 0.90 4.77
N LEU A 61 -6.98 -0.41 4.49
CA LEU A 61 -6.46 -0.99 3.25
C LEU A 61 -7.56 -1.77 2.53
N ASP A 62 -7.74 -1.50 1.24
CA ASP A 62 -8.60 -2.29 0.36
C ASP A 62 -7.74 -3.08 -0.65
N PRO A 63 -7.63 -4.42 -0.48
CA PRO A 63 -6.83 -5.26 -1.38
C PRO A 63 -7.37 -5.35 -2.80
N ARG A 64 -8.63 -4.96 -3.05
CA ARG A 64 -9.24 -5.06 -4.39
C ARG A 64 -8.98 -3.81 -5.21
N THR A 65 -9.06 -2.64 -4.59
CA THR A 65 -8.83 -1.35 -5.25
C THR A 65 -7.38 -0.91 -5.15
N GLY A 66 -6.60 -1.47 -4.20
CA GLY A 66 -5.23 -1.07 -3.94
C GLY A 66 -5.12 0.27 -3.21
N GLU A 67 -6.23 0.79 -2.66
CA GLU A 67 -6.22 2.01 -1.86
C GLU A 67 -5.74 1.73 -0.43
N LEU A 68 -4.82 2.57 0.04
CA LEU A 68 -4.36 2.64 1.43
C LEU A 68 -4.62 4.06 1.93
N ILE A 69 -5.55 4.20 2.87
CA ILE A 69 -6.07 5.49 3.32
C ILE A 69 -5.64 5.70 4.77
N PHE A 70 -4.94 6.78 5.06
CA PHE A 70 -4.59 7.22 6.40
C PHE A 70 -5.57 8.31 6.84
N GLU A 71 -6.24 8.11 7.98
CA GLU A 71 -7.19 9.09 8.52
C GLU A 71 -7.28 8.98 10.05
N PRO A 72 -6.49 9.76 10.82
CA PRO A 72 -5.49 10.72 10.38
C PRO A 72 -4.11 10.10 10.08
N VAL A 73 -3.29 10.82 9.31
CA VAL A 73 -1.84 10.59 9.20
C VAL A 73 -1.17 10.91 10.55
N GLY A 74 -0.32 10.01 11.03
CA GLY A 74 0.56 10.20 12.19
C GLY A 74 2.04 10.16 11.81
N GLY A 75 2.93 10.65 12.68
CA GLY A 75 4.38 10.65 12.40
C GLY A 75 5.00 9.26 12.25
N TRP A 76 4.34 8.21 12.75
CA TRP A 76 4.70 6.81 12.54
C TRP A 76 4.40 6.29 11.12
N ASP A 77 3.64 7.05 10.34
CA ASP A 77 3.31 6.72 8.96
C ASP A 77 4.41 7.17 7.97
N THR A 78 5.43 7.91 8.41
CA THR A 78 6.64 8.16 7.61
C THR A 78 7.34 6.84 7.28
N GLY A 79 7.64 6.60 6.01
CA GLY A 79 8.20 5.31 5.57
C GLY A 79 8.41 5.19 4.06
N ASP A 80 9.08 4.10 3.68
CA ASP A 80 9.22 3.65 2.30
C ASP A 80 8.10 2.68 1.92
N TYR A 81 7.27 3.10 0.98
CA TYR A 81 6.08 2.38 0.55
C TYR A 81 6.25 1.75 -0.82
N HIS A 82 5.81 0.50 -0.95
CA HIS A 82 5.62 -0.15 -2.25
C HIS A 82 4.42 -1.08 -2.18
N CYS A 83 3.87 -1.43 -3.35
CA CYS A 83 2.79 -2.40 -3.44
C CYS A 83 3.18 -3.62 -4.26
N GLU A 84 2.47 -4.70 -4.03
CA GLU A 84 2.57 -5.96 -4.78
C GLU A 84 1.20 -6.29 -5.38
N ALA A 85 1.16 -6.55 -6.68
CA ALA A 85 0.00 -7.06 -7.39
C ALA A 85 0.13 -8.57 -7.57
N SER A 86 -0.90 -9.31 -7.17
CA SER A 86 -0.92 -10.77 -7.18
C SER A 86 -2.26 -11.31 -7.66
N ASN A 87 -2.22 -12.28 -8.57
CA ASN A 87 -3.38 -13.08 -8.96
C ASN A 87 -3.02 -14.57 -8.93
N ASN A 88 -3.96 -15.43 -9.34
CA ASN A 88 -3.75 -16.87 -9.41
C ASN A 88 -2.95 -17.34 -10.65
N VAL A 89 -2.32 -16.42 -11.39
CA VAL A 89 -1.59 -16.70 -12.62
C VAL A 89 -0.17 -16.13 -12.55
N GLY A 90 0.82 -17.01 -12.59
CA GLY A 90 2.24 -16.60 -12.59
C GLY A 90 2.68 -15.98 -11.25
N SER A 91 3.73 -15.17 -11.32
CA SER A 91 4.36 -14.60 -10.13
C SER A 91 3.85 -13.19 -9.84
N PRO A 92 3.71 -12.82 -8.55
CA PRO A 92 3.36 -11.47 -8.17
C PRO A 92 4.42 -10.47 -8.63
N GLN A 93 4.01 -9.23 -8.89
CA GLN A 93 4.87 -8.13 -9.31
C GLN A 93 4.81 -6.97 -8.32
N LYS A 94 5.93 -6.27 -8.14
CA LYS A 94 6.06 -5.16 -7.18
C LYS A 94 6.26 -3.83 -7.88
N SER A 95 5.73 -2.77 -7.30
CA SER A 95 5.97 -1.40 -7.75
C SER A 95 7.38 -0.95 -7.40
N ASP A 96 7.74 0.24 -7.88
CA ASP A 96 8.87 0.98 -7.31
C ASP A 96 8.58 1.38 -5.85
N VAL A 97 9.64 1.75 -5.14
CA VAL A 97 9.59 2.21 -3.75
C VAL A 97 9.47 3.73 -3.73
N PHE A 98 8.52 4.24 -2.95
CA PHE A 98 8.26 5.65 -2.79
C PHE A 98 8.31 6.03 -1.32
N ARG A 99 9.07 7.07 -1.01
CA ARG A 99 9.17 7.62 0.34
C ARG A 99 8.02 8.60 0.59
N MET A 100 7.30 8.42 1.70
CA MET A 100 6.34 9.39 2.23
C MET A 100 6.87 9.96 3.56
N GLU A 101 6.92 11.27 3.67
CA GLU A 101 7.20 12.00 4.91
C GLU A 101 5.89 12.57 5.50
N ALA A 102 5.58 12.28 6.75
CA ALA A 102 4.40 12.77 7.49
C ALA A 102 4.72 14.02 8.33
#